data_AF-A0A5P9I0R6-F1
#
_entry.id   AF-A0A5P9I0R6-F1
#
_cell.length_a   1.000
_cell.length_b   1.000
_cell.length_c   1.000
_cell.angle_alpha   90.00
_cell.angle_beta   90.00
_cell.angle_gamma   90.00
#
_symmetry.space_group_name_H-M   'P 1'
#
loop_
_entity.id
_entity.type
_entity.pdbx_description
1 polymer ?
#
loop_
_entity_poly.entity_id
_entity_poly.type
_entity_poly.pdbx_seq_one_letter_code
_entity_poly.pdbx_strand_id
1 'polypeptide(L)'
;MTSLDSLALRRAFGSFMTGVTVVTTRNAAGEPVGFAANSFSSVSLDPPLLLVCPGKFLSSYDSFATCLHFAVNVLAEGQEEVANTFAGYKGDRFARVAHREDALGNILVDGAVAQFSCRTHDVVDAGDHAILIGEVQGVSHDAGRGLGYAGGRFFSLGLERAALEPSGNAALFGAIIALGDDVLLEATDRGFRPPQVVAEDRENSRQRLCQDVAGRGQPVTLGPAYSVFNDGNTQCSYFLATANGGGTTGFTRCPVAEIPDLKFASSAIRDMMMRYAVETRTRSFGLYIGDARRGDVHQSQEGT
;
A
#
# COMPACT_ATOMS: atom_id res chain seq x y z
N MET A 1 -29.18 -9.10 -10.03
CA MET A 1 -28.41 -8.08 -9.28
C MET A 1 -28.28 -8.56 -7.85
N THR A 2 -27.07 -8.77 -7.38
CA THR A 2 -26.82 -9.24 -6.00
C THR A 2 -27.24 -8.16 -5.01
N SER A 3 -28.03 -8.55 -4.00
CA SER A 3 -28.57 -7.70 -2.93
C SER A 3 -27.52 -7.35 -1.85
N LEU A 4 -26.23 -7.51 -2.16
CA LEU A 4 -25.14 -7.30 -1.22
C LEU A 4 -24.54 -5.92 -1.45
N ASP A 5 -24.33 -5.17 -0.36
CA ASP A 5 -23.60 -3.91 -0.41
C ASP A 5 -22.14 -4.17 -0.83
N SER A 6 -21.76 -3.64 -2.00
CA SER A 6 -20.42 -3.78 -2.57
C SER A 6 -19.32 -3.27 -1.64
N LEU A 7 -19.59 -2.22 -0.85
CA LEU A 7 -18.60 -1.69 0.09
C LEU A 7 -18.38 -2.65 1.27
N ALA A 8 -19.46 -3.20 1.81
CA ALA A 8 -19.39 -4.21 2.87
C ALA A 8 -18.67 -5.47 2.39
N LEU A 9 -18.97 -5.94 1.16
CA LEU A 9 -18.30 -7.09 0.56
C LEU A 9 -16.80 -6.84 0.35
N ARG A 10 -16.42 -5.67 -0.16
CA ARG A 10 -15.01 -5.27 -0.33
C ARG A 10 -14.26 -5.25 1.01
N ARG A 11 -14.89 -4.72 2.06
CA ARG A 11 -14.30 -4.73 3.42
C ARG A 11 -14.11 -6.15 3.94
N ALA A 12 -15.07 -7.05 3.69
CA ALA A 12 -14.96 -8.45 4.07
C ALA A 12 -13.79 -9.13 3.35
N PHE A 13 -13.67 -8.98 2.02
CA PHE A 13 -12.53 -9.53 1.27
C PHE A 13 -11.18 -8.97 1.72
N GLY A 14 -11.12 -7.66 2.03
CA GLY A 14 -9.90 -7.02 2.54
C GLY A 14 -9.45 -7.49 3.93
N SER A 15 -10.23 -8.34 4.61
CA SER A 15 -9.83 -8.97 5.87
C SER A 15 -8.83 -10.12 5.66
N PHE A 16 -8.76 -10.69 4.45
CA PHE A 16 -7.72 -11.64 4.09
C PHE A 16 -6.43 -10.89 3.75
N MET A 17 -5.39 -11.15 4.54
CA MET A 17 -4.07 -10.54 4.36
C MET A 17 -3.35 -11.15 3.17
N THR A 18 -2.73 -10.32 2.34
CA THR A 18 -2.04 -10.75 1.12
C THR A 18 -0.66 -10.11 1.01
N GLY A 19 0.19 -10.65 0.13
CA GLY A 19 1.28 -9.88 -0.45
C GLY A 19 0.76 -8.90 -1.51
N VAL A 20 1.68 -8.15 -2.11
CA VAL A 20 1.43 -7.26 -3.26
C VAL A 20 2.27 -7.73 -4.44
N THR A 21 1.64 -7.80 -5.61
CA THR A 21 2.32 -8.16 -6.85
C THR A 21 2.13 -7.08 -7.91
N VAL A 22 3.08 -6.99 -8.86
CA VAL A 22 2.88 -6.33 -10.15
C VAL A 22 2.90 -7.38 -11.24
N VAL A 23 1.80 -7.48 -11.97
CA VAL A 23 1.65 -8.36 -13.12
C VAL A 23 1.97 -7.56 -14.37
N THR A 24 2.85 -8.10 -15.22
CA THR A 24 3.34 -7.43 -16.42
C THR A 24 3.18 -8.31 -17.64
N THR A 25 2.92 -7.70 -18.79
CA THR A 25 2.94 -8.34 -20.10
C THR A 25 3.24 -7.28 -21.16
N ARG A 26 3.07 -7.61 -22.44
CA ARG A 26 3.11 -6.66 -23.55
C ARG A 26 1.75 -6.51 -24.19
N ASN A 27 1.46 -5.30 -24.65
CA ASN A 27 0.31 -5.06 -25.51
C ASN A 27 0.58 -5.54 -26.95
N ALA A 28 -0.41 -5.40 -27.84
CA ALA A 28 -0.29 -5.79 -29.24
C ALA A 28 0.78 -5.02 -30.03
N ALA A 29 1.18 -3.82 -29.57
CA ALA A 29 2.27 -3.04 -30.15
C ALA A 29 3.65 -3.45 -29.62
N GLY A 30 3.72 -4.42 -28.69
CA GLY A 30 4.94 -4.86 -28.05
C GLY A 30 5.38 -3.99 -26.87
N GLU A 31 4.60 -3.00 -26.47
CA GLU A 31 4.94 -2.10 -25.36
C GLU A 31 4.62 -2.76 -24.01
N PRO A 32 5.44 -2.51 -22.96
CA PRO A 32 5.20 -3.08 -21.66
C PRO A 32 3.94 -2.49 -21.02
N VAL A 33 3.07 -3.37 -20.52
CA VAL A 33 1.88 -3.01 -19.74
C VAL A 33 1.88 -3.79 -18.44
N GLY A 34 1.29 -3.21 -17.39
CA GLY A 34 1.25 -3.87 -16.10
C GLY A 34 0.23 -3.27 -15.16
N PHE A 35 -0.18 -4.04 -14.17
CA PHE A 35 -1.06 -3.60 -13.10
C PHE A 35 -0.63 -4.21 -11.77
N ALA A 36 -0.94 -3.51 -10.69
CA ALA A 36 -0.71 -4.03 -9.36
C ALA A 36 -1.89 -4.91 -8.93
N ALA A 37 -1.61 -6.06 -8.33
CA ALA A 37 -2.60 -7.05 -7.92
C ALA A 37 -2.27 -7.67 -6.57
N ASN A 38 -3.30 -8.00 -5.80
CA ASN A 38 -3.18 -8.83 -4.60
C ASN A 38 -4.05 -10.09 -4.62
N SER A 39 -4.65 -10.40 -5.76
CA SER A 39 -5.43 -11.64 -5.96
C SER A 39 -4.55 -12.83 -6.37
N PHE A 40 -3.24 -12.76 -6.12
CA PHE A 40 -2.28 -13.80 -6.47
C PHE A 40 -2.52 -15.06 -5.64
N SER A 41 -2.36 -16.23 -6.25
CA SER A 41 -2.29 -17.50 -5.53
C SER A 41 -1.40 -18.51 -6.26
N SER A 42 -0.58 -19.24 -5.52
CA SER A 42 0.04 -20.48 -5.98
C SER A 42 -1.02 -21.56 -6.13
N VAL A 43 -1.04 -22.29 -7.24
CA VAL A 43 -2.11 -23.25 -7.58
C VAL A 43 -1.61 -24.68 -7.56
N SER A 44 -0.49 -24.96 -8.22
CA SER A 44 0.04 -26.31 -8.37
C SER A 44 1.57 -26.30 -8.41
N LEU A 45 2.19 -27.38 -7.93
CA LEU A 45 3.64 -27.59 -8.05
C LEU A 45 4.01 -28.42 -9.28
N ASP A 46 3.15 -29.35 -9.72
CA ASP A 46 3.37 -30.18 -10.91
C ASP A 46 2.04 -30.41 -11.67
N PRO A 47 1.83 -29.76 -12.83
CA PRO A 47 2.69 -28.73 -13.41
C PRO A 47 2.73 -27.46 -12.52
N PRO A 48 3.77 -26.62 -12.60
CA PRO A 48 3.92 -25.46 -11.73
C PRO A 48 2.97 -24.34 -12.18
N LEU A 49 1.84 -24.17 -11.47
CA LEU A 49 0.80 -23.22 -11.82
C LEU A 49 0.62 -22.14 -10.74
N LEU A 50 0.33 -20.93 -11.19
CA LEU A 50 -0.12 -19.80 -10.38
C LEU A 50 -1.33 -19.12 -11.04
N LEU A 51 -2.05 -18.29 -10.29
CA LEU A 51 -3.10 -17.44 -10.84
C LEU A 51 -3.02 -16.01 -10.33
N VAL A 52 -3.58 -15.09 -11.14
CA VAL A 52 -3.88 -13.69 -10.81
C VAL A 52 -5.20 -13.30 -11.48
N CYS A 53 -5.87 -12.27 -10.98
CA CYS A 53 -7.20 -11.89 -11.47
C CYS A 53 -7.18 -10.48 -12.04
N PRO A 54 -6.93 -10.28 -13.35
CA PRO A 54 -7.08 -8.98 -13.97
C PRO A 54 -8.54 -8.56 -14.03
N GLY A 55 -8.82 -7.33 -13.63
CA GLY A 55 -10.16 -6.76 -13.73
C GLY A 55 -10.49 -6.28 -15.15
N LYS A 56 -11.74 -6.50 -15.58
CA LYS A 56 -12.19 -6.17 -16.95
C LYS A 56 -12.25 -4.68 -17.26
N PHE A 57 -12.26 -3.84 -16.22
CA PHE A 57 -12.24 -2.38 -16.35
C PHE A 57 -10.82 -1.83 -16.58
N LEU A 58 -9.76 -2.65 -16.46
CA LEU A 58 -8.38 -2.20 -16.70
C LEU A 58 -8.23 -1.80 -18.16
N SER A 59 -7.58 -0.67 -18.43
CA SER A 59 -7.23 -0.26 -19.80
C SER A 59 -6.30 -1.26 -20.49
N SER A 60 -5.56 -2.06 -19.71
CA SER A 60 -4.69 -3.14 -20.19
C SER A 60 -5.37 -4.50 -20.20
N TYR A 61 -6.67 -4.61 -19.90
CA TYR A 61 -7.36 -5.90 -19.77
C TYR A 61 -7.20 -6.77 -21.01
N ASP A 62 -7.44 -6.21 -22.20
CA ASP A 62 -7.33 -6.95 -23.46
C ASP A 62 -5.92 -7.54 -23.67
N SER A 63 -4.88 -6.82 -23.23
CA SER A 63 -3.51 -7.34 -23.29
C SER A 63 -3.32 -8.57 -22.41
N PHE A 64 -3.92 -8.61 -21.21
CA PHE A 64 -3.86 -9.76 -20.32
C PHE A 64 -4.82 -10.90 -20.72
N ALA A 65 -5.96 -10.56 -21.31
CA ALA A 65 -6.93 -11.55 -21.77
C ALA A 65 -6.40 -12.37 -22.95
N THR A 66 -5.47 -11.82 -23.74
CA THR A 66 -4.90 -12.49 -24.91
C THR A 66 -3.39 -12.70 -24.84
N CYS A 67 -2.72 -12.39 -23.72
CA CYS A 67 -1.27 -12.55 -23.64
C CYS A 67 -0.89 -14.04 -23.70
N LEU A 68 0.21 -14.33 -24.41
CA LEU A 68 0.82 -15.67 -24.39
C LEU A 68 1.81 -15.84 -23.23
N HIS A 69 2.41 -14.74 -22.78
CA HIS A 69 3.39 -14.71 -21.70
C HIS A 69 3.14 -13.50 -20.80
N PHE A 70 3.40 -13.68 -19.51
CA PHE A 70 3.33 -12.62 -18.52
C PHE A 70 4.31 -12.92 -17.38
N ALA A 71 4.62 -11.90 -16.58
CA ALA A 71 5.34 -12.09 -15.32
C ALA A 71 4.52 -11.62 -14.12
N VAL A 72 4.75 -12.28 -12.99
CA VAL A 72 4.24 -11.87 -11.67
C VAL A 72 5.43 -11.50 -10.79
N ASN A 73 5.47 -10.25 -10.34
CA ASN A 73 6.54 -9.70 -9.52
C ASN A 73 6.02 -9.46 -8.11
N VAL A 74 6.41 -10.30 -7.14
CA VAL A 74 6.06 -10.12 -5.73
C VAL A 74 6.92 -9.01 -5.15
N LEU A 75 6.30 -7.89 -4.78
CA LEU A 75 7.02 -6.69 -4.37
C LEU A 75 7.66 -6.86 -2.98
N ALA A 76 8.82 -6.25 -2.80
CA ALA A 76 9.50 -6.14 -1.52
C ALA A 76 8.90 -5.06 -0.62
N GLU A 77 9.12 -5.18 0.69
CA GLU A 77 8.96 -4.04 1.61
C GLU A 77 9.73 -2.81 1.09
N GLY A 78 9.14 -1.63 1.15
CA GLY A 78 9.71 -0.41 0.58
C GLY A 78 9.34 -0.13 -0.89
N GLN A 79 8.64 -1.06 -1.57
CA GLN A 79 8.15 -0.87 -2.94
C GLN A 79 6.69 -0.39 -3.01
N GLU A 80 6.19 0.32 -1.98
CA GLU A 80 4.85 0.90 -1.96
C GLU A 80 4.64 1.87 -3.14
N GLU A 81 5.67 2.63 -3.52
CA GLU A 81 5.60 3.54 -4.67
C GLU A 81 5.45 2.80 -6.01
N VAL A 82 6.11 1.65 -6.16
CA VAL A 82 5.94 0.77 -7.32
C VAL A 82 4.50 0.26 -7.38
N ALA A 83 3.98 -0.26 -6.27
CA ALA A 83 2.59 -0.70 -6.17
C ALA A 83 1.60 0.42 -6.54
N ASN A 84 1.78 1.61 -5.98
CA ASN A 84 0.95 2.78 -6.26
C ASN A 84 1.01 3.22 -7.73
N THR A 85 2.20 3.17 -8.34
CA THR A 85 2.39 3.51 -9.76
C THR A 85 1.58 2.57 -10.64
N PHE A 86 1.66 1.26 -10.39
CA PHE A 86 0.93 0.25 -11.15
C PHE A 86 -0.56 0.14 -10.80
N ALA A 87 -1.02 0.74 -9.69
CA ALA A 87 -2.43 0.79 -9.30
C ALA A 87 -3.18 2.03 -9.84
N GLY A 88 -2.54 3.20 -9.92
CA GLY A 88 -3.27 4.46 -10.16
C GLY A 88 -2.69 5.41 -11.20
N TYR A 89 -1.41 5.29 -11.56
CA TYR A 89 -0.78 6.24 -12.47
C TYR A 89 -1.27 6.04 -13.92
N LYS A 90 -1.69 7.14 -14.57
CA LYS A 90 -2.24 7.16 -15.93
C LYS A 90 -1.21 7.49 -17.02
N GLY A 91 0.04 7.82 -16.65
CA GLY A 91 1.12 8.02 -17.62
C GLY A 91 1.95 6.75 -17.84
N ASP A 92 3.13 6.91 -18.44
CA ASP A 92 4.07 5.80 -18.61
C ASP A 92 4.60 5.29 -17.25
N ARG A 93 4.08 4.14 -16.83
CA ARG A 93 4.42 3.47 -15.57
C ARG A 93 5.85 2.92 -15.60
N PHE A 94 6.26 2.40 -16.75
CA PHE A 94 7.57 1.76 -16.92
C PHE A 94 8.70 2.78 -17.05
N ALA A 95 8.41 4.03 -17.43
CA ALA A 95 9.36 5.14 -17.30
C ALA A 95 9.71 5.51 -15.84
N ARG A 96 8.91 5.09 -14.86
CA ARG A 96 9.09 5.39 -13.43
C ARG A 96 9.62 4.24 -12.60
N VAL A 97 9.59 3.02 -13.16
CA VAL A 97 9.94 1.80 -12.42
C VAL A 97 11.03 1.07 -13.17
N ALA A 98 12.16 0.87 -12.50
CA ALA A 98 13.25 0.06 -13.02
C ALA A 98 12.78 -1.37 -13.29
N HIS A 99 13.07 -1.86 -14.48
CA HIS A 99 12.65 -3.16 -14.95
C HIS A 99 13.65 -3.68 -15.97
N ARG A 100 13.62 -5.00 -16.17
CA ARG A 100 14.42 -5.70 -17.18
C ARG A 100 13.60 -6.79 -17.83
N GLU A 101 14.09 -7.29 -18.95
CA GLU A 101 13.50 -8.43 -19.63
C GLU A 101 14.23 -9.71 -19.25
N ASP A 102 13.48 -10.80 -19.12
CA ASP A 102 14.09 -12.12 -19.07
C ASP A 102 14.31 -12.71 -20.47
N ALA A 103 14.83 -13.94 -20.55
CA ALA A 103 15.09 -14.62 -21.80
C ALA A 103 13.84 -14.93 -22.64
N LEU A 104 12.64 -14.86 -22.04
CA LEU A 104 11.35 -15.06 -22.69
C LEU A 104 10.70 -13.72 -23.09
N GLY A 105 11.36 -12.59 -22.84
CA GLY A 105 10.85 -11.25 -23.12
C GLY A 105 9.80 -10.78 -22.11
N ASN A 106 9.65 -11.48 -20.98
CA ASN A 106 8.77 -11.08 -19.88
C ASN A 106 9.41 -9.96 -19.08
N ILE A 107 8.60 -8.98 -18.65
CA ILE A 107 9.08 -7.79 -17.95
C ILE A 107 9.16 -8.03 -16.44
N LEU A 108 10.36 -8.07 -15.90
CA LEU A 108 10.62 -8.25 -14.47
C LEU A 108 10.88 -6.89 -13.80
N VAL A 109 10.14 -6.60 -12.73
CA VAL A 109 10.31 -5.39 -11.92
C VAL A 109 11.52 -5.56 -10.99
N ASP A 110 12.47 -4.64 -11.04
CA ASP A 110 13.67 -4.72 -10.22
C ASP A 110 13.36 -4.55 -8.73
N GLY A 111 14.11 -5.26 -7.88
CA GLY A 111 13.94 -5.23 -6.42
C GLY A 111 12.75 -6.04 -5.87
N ALA A 112 11.93 -6.67 -6.73
CA ALA A 112 10.90 -7.61 -6.28
C ALA A 112 11.53 -8.83 -5.56
N VAL A 113 10.93 -9.28 -4.45
CA VAL A 113 11.45 -10.42 -3.65
C VAL A 113 11.26 -11.78 -4.32
N ALA A 114 10.30 -11.89 -5.23
CA ALA A 114 10.15 -13.05 -6.09
C ALA A 114 9.59 -12.63 -7.45
N GLN A 115 10.04 -13.27 -8.52
CA GLN A 115 9.55 -13.02 -9.86
C GLN A 115 9.27 -14.36 -10.55
N PHE A 116 8.10 -14.47 -11.16
CA PHE A 116 7.65 -15.66 -11.87
C PHE A 116 7.45 -15.30 -13.34
N SER A 117 8.23 -15.94 -14.21
CA SER A 117 8.07 -15.86 -15.66
C SER A 117 7.11 -16.95 -16.11
N CYS A 118 6.00 -16.56 -16.73
CA CYS A 118 4.88 -17.46 -17.00
C CYS A 118 4.56 -17.51 -18.50
N ARG A 119 4.14 -18.70 -18.94
CA ARG A 119 3.33 -18.87 -20.14
C ARG A 119 1.87 -18.95 -19.71
N THR A 120 0.97 -18.31 -20.45
CA THR A 120 -0.47 -18.40 -20.19
C THR A 120 -0.91 -19.85 -20.38
N HIS A 121 -1.51 -20.41 -19.33
CA HIS A 121 -2.09 -21.74 -19.33
C HIS A 121 -3.58 -21.67 -19.69
N ASP A 122 -4.32 -20.77 -19.05
CA ASP A 122 -5.74 -20.56 -19.31
C ASP A 122 -6.20 -19.15 -18.85
N VAL A 123 -7.32 -18.69 -19.41
CA VAL A 123 -7.99 -17.45 -19.02
C VAL A 123 -9.48 -17.75 -18.83
N VAL A 124 -9.93 -17.76 -17.57
CA VAL A 124 -11.30 -18.14 -17.23
C VAL A 124 -12.13 -16.89 -16.92
N ASP A 125 -13.31 -16.78 -17.53
CA ASP A 125 -14.27 -15.71 -17.22
C ASP A 125 -14.81 -15.84 -15.78
N ALA A 126 -14.72 -14.76 -14.99
CA ALA A 126 -15.09 -14.78 -13.58
C ALA A 126 -15.77 -13.47 -13.14
N GLY A 127 -16.90 -13.13 -13.78
CA GLY A 127 -17.70 -11.96 -13.41
C GLY A 127 -17.10 -10.66 -13.93
N ASP A 128 -16.76 -9.72 -13.06
CA ASP A 128 -16.11 -8.45 -13.42
C ASP A 128 -14.58 -8.56 -13.56
N HIS A 129 -14.04 -9.76 -13.32
CA HIS A 129 -12.64 -10.13 -13.52
C HIS A 129 -12.53 -11.34 -14.45
N ALA A 130 -11.31 -11.62 -14.90
CA ALA A 130 -10.91 -12.93 -15.39
C ALA A 130 -9.94 -13.59 -14.39
N ILE A 131 -9.81 -14.91 -14.44
CA ILE A 131 -8.75 -15.65 -13.75
C ILE A 131 -7.70 -16.00 -14.80
N LEU A 132 -6.55 -15.34 -14.73
CA LEU A 132 -5.39 -15.62 -15.58
C LEU A 132 -4.51 -16.66 -14.88
N ILE A 133 -4.42 -17.85 -15.46
CA ILE A 133 -3.63 -18.96 -14.95
C ILE A 133 -2.33 -19.03 -15.77
N GLY A 134 -1.20 -19.06 -15.08
CA GLY A 134 0.13 -19.13 -15.68
C GLY A 134 0.86 -20.41 -15.30
N GLU A 135 1.49 -21.04 -16.28
CA GLU A 135 2.47 -22.10 -16.07
C GLU A 135 3.85 -21.47 -15.93
N VAL A 136 4.50 -21.66 -14.78
CA VAL A 136 5.79 -21.05 -14.45
C VAL A 136 6.90 -21.69 -15.27
N GLN A 137 7.57 -20.89 -16.10
CA GLN A 137 8.70 -21.29 -16.92
C GLN A 137 10.05 -20.87 -16.31
N GLY A 138 10.04 -19.88 -15.41
CA GLY A 138 11.22 -19.41 -14.71
C GLY A 138 10.87 -18.73 -13.40
N VAL A 139 11.76 -18.84 -12.41
CA VAL A 139 11.59 -18.22 -11.09
C VAL A 139 12.90 -17.61 -10.61
N SER A 140 12.81 -16.44 -10.02
CA SER A 140 13.86 -15.86 -9.18
C SER A 140 13.27 -15.52 -7.81
N HIS A 141 14.10 -15.59 -6.78
CA HIS A 141 13.72 -15.14 -5.43
C HIS A 141 14.93 -14.53 -4.74
N ASP A 142 14.66 -13.59 -3.85
CA ASP A 142 15.61 -12.98 -2.91
C ASP A 142 15.17 -13.32 -1.47
N ALA A 143 16.08 -13.22 -0.50
CA ALA A 143 15.81 -13.43 0.92
C ALA A 143 15.09 -12.24 1.60
N GLY A 144 14.78 -11.18 0.84
CA GLY A 144 14.02 -10.02 1.31
C GLY A 144 12.59 -10.36 1.77
N ARG A 145 11.95 -9.41 2.47
CA ARG A 145 10.56 -9.53 2.92
C ARG A 145 9.61 -8.92 1.91
N GLY A 146 8.47 -9.57 1.67
CA GLY A 146 7.44 -9.06 0.76
C GLY A 146 6.60 -7.93 1.37
N LEU A 147 6.14 -7.01 0.53
CA LEU A 147 5.18 -5.99 0.89
C LEU A 147 3.82 -6.61 1.18
N GLY A 148 3.27 -6.34 2.37
CA GLY A 148 1.96 -6.82 2.78
C GLY A 148 0.83 -5.85 2.46
N TYR A 149 -0.38 -6.37 2.28
CA TYR A 149 -1.62 -5.60 2.17
C TYR A 149 -2.73 -6.21 3.01
N ALA A 150 -3.39 -5.40 3.83
CA ALA A 150 -4.52 -5.80 4.67
C ALA A 150 -5.41 -4.59 4.99
N GLY A 151 -6.74 -4.79 5.02
CA GLY A 151 -7.69 -3.74 5.40
C GLY A 151 -7.62 -2.48 4.53
N GLY A 152 -7.18 -2.61 3.27
CA GLY A 152 -7.00 -1.48 2.35
C GLY A 152 -5.67 -0.73 2.51
N ARG A 153 -4.70 -1.26 3.26
CA ARG A 153 -3.44 -0.59 3.59
C ARG A 153 -2.24 -1.49 3.38
N PHE A 154 -1.11 -0.90 2.99
CA PHE A 154 0.18 -1.58 3.03
C PHE A 154 0.64 -1.79 4.48
N PHE A 155 1.39 -2.85 4.71
CA PHE A 155 2.13 -3.07 5.95
C PHE A 155 3.43 -3.81 5.66
N SER A 156 4.42 -3.62 6.54
CA SER A 156 5.73 -4.31 6.48
C SER A 156 5.92 -5.11 7.75
N LEU A 157 6.24 -6.40 7.61
CA LEU A 157 6.57 -7.28 8.74
C LEU A 157 7.92 -6.89 9.34
N GLY A 158 8.85 -6.41 8.53
CA GLY A 158 10.14 -5.87 8.96
C GLY A 158 9.95 -4.66 9.90
N LEU A 159 9.07 -3.73 9.57
CA LEU A 159 8.75 -2.58 10.42
C LEU A 159 8.04 -2.98 11.71
N GLU A 160 7.07 -3.89 11.65
CA GLU A 160 6.43 -4.42 12.87
C GLU A 160 7.45 -5.06 13.80
N ARG A 161 8.35 -5.88 13.25
CA ARG A 161 9.41 -6.51 14.02
C ARG A 161 10.39 -5.47 14.57
N ALA A 162 10.86 -4.53 13.76
CA ALA A 162 11.79 -3.48 14.18
C ALA A 162 11.20 -2.58 15.28
N ALA A 163 9.88 -2.33 15.25
CA ALA A 163 9.19 -1.58 16.29
C ALA A 163 9.13 -2.34 17.64
N LEU A 164 9.24 -3.66 17.61
CA LEU A 164 9.22 -4.54 18.79
C LEU A 164 10.64 -4.95 19.25
N GLU A 165 11.63 -4.98 18.35
CA GLU A 165 13.00 -5.41 18.65
C GLU A 165 13.69 -4.48 19.65
N PRO A 166 14.21 -4.97 20.79
CA PRO A 166 14.88 -4.15 21.80
C PRO A 166 16.06 -3.35 21.22
N SER A 167 16.03 -2.02 21.36
CA SER A 167 17.25 -1.19 21.26
C SER A 167 17.77 -0.95 22.68
N GLY A 168 19.07 -1.05 22.91
CA GLY A 168 19.68 -0.77 24.22
C GLY A 168 19.57 0.69 24.72
N ASN A 169 18.70 1.51 24.13
CA ASN A 169 18.55 2.95 24.37
C ASN A 169 17.06 3.36 24.52
N ALA A 170 16.81 4.62 24.89
CA ALA A 170 15.49 5.24 24.99
C ALA A 170 14.65 5.05 23.71
N ALA A 171 13.35 4.81 23.89
CA ALA A 171 12.44 4.51 22.80
C ALA A 171 11.30 5.53 22.74
N LEU A 172 10.97 5.96 21.53
CA LEU A 172 9.90 6.92 21.26
C LEU A 172 8.82 6.23 20.42
N PHE A 173 7.58 6.39 20.85
CA PHE A 173 6.41 5.79 20.20
C PHE A 173 5.45 6.90 19.79
N GLY A 174 5.21 7.05 18.49
CA GLY A 174 4.32 8.06 17.94
C GLY A 174 3.18 7.50 17.11
N ALA A 175 2.16 8.32 16.85
CA ALA A 175 1.01 7.94 16.03
C ALA A 175 0.72 9.00 14.96
N ILE A 176 0.60 8.57 13.70
CA ILE A 176 0.02 9.37 12.63
C ILE A 176 -1.49 9.14 12.67
N ILE A 177 -2.22 10.10 13.25
CA ILE A 177 -3.66 9.97 13.51
C ILE A 177 -4.44 10.60 12.37
N ALA A 178 -5.08 9.76 11.55
CA ALA A 178 -5.95 10.20 10.47
C ALA A 178 -7.34 10.59 11.01
N LEU A 179 -7.86 11.73 10.53
CA LEU A 179 -9.21 12.22 10.79
C LEU A 179 -9.80 12.79 9.49
N GLY A 180 -10.48 11.94 8.70
CA GLY A 180 -10.90 12.30 7.34
C GLY A 180 -9.69 12.54 6.44
N ASP A 181 -9.67 13.68 5.74
CA ASP A 181 -8.55 14.13 4.90
C ASP A 181 -7.48 14.93 5.67
N ASP A 182 -7.60 14.97 7.00
CA ASP A 182 -6.68 15.65 7.89
C ASP A 182 -5.87 14.66 8.71
N VAL A 183 -4.75 15.15 9.24
CA VAL A 183 -3.93 14.50 10.25
C VAL A 183 -3.84 15.36 11.50
N LEU A 184 -3.84 14.74 12.67
CA LEU A 184 -3.62 15.45 13.92
C LEU A 184 -2.12 15.54 14.22
N LEU A 185 -1.63 16.76 14.43
CA LEU A 185 -0.24 17.07 14.75
C LEU A 185 -0.15 17.87 16.06
N GLU A 186 1.00 17.81 16.71
CA GLU A 186 1.35 18.68 17.84
C GLU A 186 2.26 19.80 17.34
N ALA A 187 1.93 21.05 17.71
CA ALA A 187 2.82 22.18 17.50
C ALA A 187 3.89 22.21 18.60
N THR A 188 5.16 22.29 18.21
CA THR A 188 6.30 22.46 19.12
C THR A 188 7.07 23.73 18.76
N ASP A 189 8.01 24.12 19.62
CA ASP A 189 8.99 25.18 19.37
C ASP A 189 9.83 24.94 18.10
N ARG A 190 10.01 23.67 17.70
CA ARG A 190 10.81 23.27 16.53
C ARG A 190 9.99 23.04 15.26
N GLY A 191 8.66 23.04 15.34
CA GLY A 191 7.75 22.74 14.23
C GLY A 191 6.71 21.68 14.61
N PHE A 192 5.97 21.20 13.63
CA PHE A 192 4.97 20.15 13.83
C PHE A 192 5.59 18.78 14.00
N ARG A 193 4.91 17.91 14.74
CA ARG A 193 5.20 16.47 14.79
C ARG A 193 3.95 15.66 15.10
N PRO A 194 3.89 14.37 14.76
CA PRO A 194 2.81 13.52 15.25
C PRO A 194 2.86 13.38 16.78
N PRO A 195 1.72 13.10 17.43
CA PRO A 195 1.68 12.80 18.85
C PRO A 195 2.59 11.63 19.20
N GLN A 196 3.36 11.76 20.28
CA GLN A 196 4.33 10.75 20.68
C GLN A 196 4.58 10.73 22.18
N VAL A 197 5.00 9.57 22.70
CA VAL A 197 5.44 9.38 24.09
C VAL A 197 6.86 8.81 24.10
N VAL A 198 7.66 9.23 25.07
CA VAL A 198 8.94 8.60 25.38
C VAL A 198 8.68 7.51 26.41
N ALA A 199 9.22 6.31 26.16
CA ALA A 199 9.08 5.18 27.04
C ALA A 199 10.43 4.50 27.29
N GLU A 200 10.71 4.27 28.56
CA GLU A 200 11.83 3.42 29.00
C GLU A 200 11.44 1.93 28.90
N ASP A 201 10.15 1.62 29.07
CA ASP A 201 9.57 0.27 28.96
C ASP A 201 8.63 0.17 27.74
N ARG A 202 8.93 -0.79 26.85
CA ARG A 202 8.29 -0.97 25.54
C ARG A 202 6.98 -1.74 25.58
N GLU A 203 6.82 -2.63 26.55
CA GLU A 203 5.70 -3.57 26.58
C GLU A 203 4.35 -2.83 26.73
N ASN A 204 4.38 -1.66 27.37
CA ASN A 204 3.23 -0.80 27.59
C ASN A 204 3.20 0.47 26.71
N SER A 205 4.20 0.71 25.87
CA SER A 205 4.33 1.98 25.13
C SER A 205 3.15 2.28 24.21
N ARG A 206 2.65 1.26 23.49
CA ARG A 206 1.48 1.42 22.61
C ARG A 206 0.24 1.80 23.42
N GLN A 207 0.04 1.15 24.56
CA GLN A 207 -1.06 1.47 25.47
C GLN A 207 -0.92 2.86 26.08
N ARG A 208 0.29 3.26 26.50
CA ARG A 208 0.58 4.60 27.02
C ARG A 208 0.30 5.68 25.98
N LEU A 209 0.70 5.46 24.73
CA LEU A 209 0.39 6.37 23.62
C LEU A 209 -1.13 6.49 23.45
N CYS A 210 -1.87 5.38 23.41
CA CYS A 210 -3.33 5.41 23.34
C CYS A 210 -3.96 6.18 24.52
N GLN A 211 -3.48 5.95 25.74
CA GLN A 211 -3.99 6.61 26.94
C GLN A 211 -3.70 8.10 26.95
N ASP A 212 -2.51 8.51 26.53
CA ASP A 212 -2.11 9.92 26.45
C ASP A 212 -2.94 10.68 25.41
N VAL A 213 -3.14 10.11 24.22
CA VAL A 213 -3.96 10.72 23.18
C VAL A 213 -5.45 10.73 23.59
N ALA A 214 -5.94 9.65 24.21
CA ALA A 214 -7.31 9.58 24.74
C ALA A 214 -7.56 10.58 25.88
N GLY A 215 -6.60 10.76 26.79
CA GLY A 215 -6.67 11.74 27.88
C GLY A 215 -6.77 13.19 27.38
N ARG A 216 -6.35 13.43 26.14
CA ARG A 216 -6.48 14.71 25.44
C ARG A 216 -7.75 14.83 24.59
N GLY A 217 -8.70 13.91 24.78
CA GLY A 217 -10.03 13.94 24.15
C GLY A 217 -10.09 13.23 22.78
N GLN A 218 -9.03 12.51 22.40
CA GLN A 218 -8.94 11.85 21.10
C GLN A 218 -8.64 10.35 21.26
N PRO A 219 -9.62 9.50 21.63
CA PRO A 219 -9.39 8.06 21.62
C PRO A 219 -9.03 7.59 20.20
N VAL A 220 -8.03 6.72 20.12
CA VAL A 220 -7.51 6.19 18.85
C VAL A 220 -7.42 4.68 18.87
N THR A 221 -7.54 4.07 17.69
CA THR A 221 -7.12 2.68 17.46
C THR A 221 -5.82 2.70 16.70
N LEU A 222 -4.75 2.17 17.30
CA LEU A 222 -3.46 2.00 16.61
C LEU A 222 -3.57 0.86 15.60
N GLY A 223 -3.10 1.12 14.39
CA GLY A 223 -2.87 0.14 13.34
C GLY A 223 -1.40 -0.25 13.24
N PRO A 224 -0.93 -0.62 12.04
CA PRO A 224 0.42 -1.12 11.85
C PRO A 224 1.49 -0.04 12.03
N ALA A 225 2.72 -0.48 12.29
CA ALA A 225 3.94 0.32 12.22
C ALA A 225 4.07 0.93 10.82
N TYR A 226 4.26 2.23 10.80
CA TYR A 226 4.41 3.03 9.59
C TYR A 226 5.88 3.35 9.29
N SER A 227 6.64 3.69 10.34
CA SER A 227 8.04 4.07 10.22
C SER A 227 8.79 3.72 11.48
N VAL A 228 9.99 3.16 11.31
CA VAL A 228 10.94 2.91 12.40
C VAL A 228 12.29 3.46 11.96
N PHE A 229 12.86 4.37 12.75
CA PHE A 229 14.17 4.98 12.47
C PHE A 229 14.89 5.33 13.78
N ASN A 230 16.18 5.62 13.70
CA ASN A 230 16.95 6.12 14.83
C ASN A 230 17.19 7.63 14.69
N ASP A 231 16.93 8.37 15.76
CA ASP A 231 17.29 9.79 15.89
C ASP A 231 18.30 9.93 17.04
N GLY A 232 19.58 10.03 16.68
CA GLY A 232 20.68 9.88 17.62
C GLY A 232 20.66 8.50 18.29
N ASN A 233 20.60 8.47 19.62
CA ASN A 233 20.46 7.24 20.39
C ASN A 233 19.01 6.77 20.55
N THR A 234 18.01 7.54 20.11
CA THR A 234 16.60 7.20 20.33
C THR A 234 16.04 6.41 19.17
N GLN A 235 15.49 5.22 19.42
CA GLN A 235 14.72 4.51 18.39
C GLN A 235 13.28 5.06 18.38
N CYS A 236 12.86 5.55 17.22
CA CYS A 236 11.56 6.17 17.00
C CYS A 236 10.68 5.23 16.17
N SER A 237 9.54 4.83 16.73
CA SER A 237 8.53 4.00 16.05
C SER A 237 7.22 4.77 15.93
N TYR A 238 6.74 4.97 14.70
CA TYR A 238 5.47 5.62 14.42
C TYR A 238 4.47 4.63 13.85
N PHE A 239 3.23 4.67 14.34
CA PHE A 239 2.13 3.80 13.92
C PHE A 239 1.07 4.60 13.20
N LEU A 240 0.38 4.00 12.24
CA LEU A 240 -0.87 4.58 11.74
C LEU A 240 -1.94 4.48 12.83
N ALA A 241 -2.83 5.46 12.93
CA ALA A 241 -3.93 5.44 13.88
C ALA A 241 -5.19 6.04 13.28
N THR A 242 -6.35 5.54 13.69
CA THR A 242 -7.65 6.13 13.35
C THR A 242 -8.26 6.76 14.58
N ALA A 243 -8.68 8.01 14.43
CA ALA A 243 -9.43 8.75 15.44
C ALA A 243 -10.85 8.20 15.60
N ASN A 244 -11.27 7.94 16.83
CA ASN A 244 -12.61 7.48 17.18
C ASN A 244 -13.43 8.53 17.97
N GLY A 245 -12.85 9.71 18.25
CA GLY A 245 -13.49 10.83 18.94
C GLY A 245 -13.34 12.14 18.17
N GLY A 246 -13.80 13.25 18.74
CA GLY A 246 -13.79 14.57 18.09
C GLY A 246 -13.05 15.68 18.86
N GLY A 247 -12.39 15.38 19.98
CA GLY A 247 -11.66 16.39 20.75
C GLY A 247 -10.24 16.62 20.21
N THR A 248 -9.87 17.87 19.96
CA THR A 248 -8.54 18.23 19.44
C THR A 248 -7.67 18.96 20.47
N THR A 249 -7.88 18.73 21.77
CA THR A 249 -7.18 19.48 22.82
C THR A 249 -5.68 19.22 22.75
N GLY A 250 -4.89 20.25 22.44
CA GLY A 250 -3.44 20.11 22.25
C GLY A 250 -3.01 19.53 20.90
N PHE A 251 -3.95 19.40 19.95
CA PHE A 251 -3.68 18.98 18.58
C PHE A 251 -4.09 20.07 17.59
N THR A 252 -3.26 20.26 16.57
CA THR A 252 -3.60 21.00 15.36
C THR A 252 -4.07 20.02 14.31
N ARG A 253 -5.27 20.25 13.78
CA ARG A 253 -5.79 19.53 12.61
C ARG A 253 -5.15 20.13 11.37
N CYS A 254 -4.40 19.32 10.63
CA CYS A 254 -3.67 19.75 9.44
C CYS A 254 -4.19 18.97 8.23
N PRO A 255 -4.64 19.65 7.16
CA PRO A 255 -4.95 19.00 5.90
C PRO A 255 -3.74 18.23 5.37
N VAL A 256 -3.96 17.00 4.93
CA VAL A 256 -2.88 16.16 4.40
C VAL A 256 -2.23 16.81 3.16
N ALA A 257 -3.00 17.60 2.40
CA ALA A 257 -2.51 18.36 1.25
C ALA A 257 -1.50 19.46 1.62
N GLU A 258 -1.56 20.00 2.83
CA GLU A 258 -0.70 21.10 3.31
C GLU A 258 0.60 20.59 3.96
N ILE A 259 0.73 19.28 4.20
CA ILE A 259 1.94 18.68 4.78
C ILE A 259 3.25 19.15 4.11
N PRO A 260 3.34 19.26 2.76
CA PRO A 260 4.54 19.75 2.09
C PRO A 260 5.00 21.15 2.51
N ASP A 261 4.08 21.98 2.99
CA ASP A 261 4.35 23.38 3.34
C ASP A 261 4.64 23.55 4.84
N LEU A 262 4.46 22.49 5.65
CA LEU A 262 4.68 22.52 7.09
C LEU A 262 6.16 22.39 7.46
N LYS A 263 6.58 23.17 8.46
CA LYS A 263 7.85 22.96 9.15
C LYS A 263 7.69 21.85 10.19
N PHE A 264 8.50 20.79 10.10
CA PHE A 264 8.52 19.68 11.05
C PHE A 264 9.65 19.77 12.07
N ALA A 265 9.43 19.16 13.24
CA ALA A 265 10.36 19.18 14.38
C ALA A 265 11.72 18.52 14.09
N SER A 266 11.80 17.62 13.10
CA SER A 266 13.05 17.05 12.59
C SER A 266 12.93 16.70 11.10
N SER A 267 14.07 16.53 10.42
CA SER A 267 14.11 16.08 9.02
C SER A 267 13.51 14.68 8.85
N ALA A 268 13.79 13.75 9.78
CA ALA A 268 13.22 12.41 9.74
C ALA A 268 11.68 12.43 9.84
N ILE A 269 11.12 13.27 10.71
CA ILE A 269 9.67 13.47 10.82
C ILE A 269 9.12 14.09 9.53
N ARG A 270 9.80 15.09 8.96
CA ARG A 270 9.41 15.69 7.67
C ARG A 270 9.30 14.62 6.59
N ASP A 271 10.35 13.83 6.40
CA ASP A 271 10.43 12.86 5.31
C ASP A 271 9.37 11.75 5.48
N MET A 272 9.14 11.30 6.71
CA MET A 272 8.04 10.38 7.05
C MET A 272 6.67 10.97 6.72
N MET A 273 6.42 12.23 7.09
CA MET A 273 5.12 12.88 6.87
C MET A 273 4.90 13.20 5.39
N MET A 274 5.94 13.58 4.66
CA MET A 274 5.90 13.75 3.20
C MET A 274 5.50 12.45 2.51
N ARG A 275 6.09 11.33 2.91
CA ARG A 275 5.73 10.00 2.41
C ARG A 275 4.26 9.68 2.72
N TYR A 276 3.81 9.94 3.95
CA TYR A 276 2.41 9.75 4.35
C TYR A 276 1.43 10.59 3.49
N ALA A 277 1.79 11.83 3.15
CA ALA A 277 0.99 12.72 2.33
C ALA A 277 0.88 12.24 0.86
N VAL A 278 1.96 11.69 0.32
CA VAL A 278 1.95 11.08 -1.01
C VAL A 278 1.07 9.83 -1.00
N GLU A 279 1.28 8.92 -0.06
CA GLU A 279 0.50 7.68 0.04
C GLU A 279 -0.98 7.95 0.27
N THR A 280 -1.35 8.92 1.09
CA THR A 280 -2.76 9.21 1.37
C THR A 280 -3.47 9.78 0.13
N ARG A 281 -2.76 10.54 -0.71
CA ARG A 281 -3.29 10.96 -2.02
C ARG A 281 -3.46 9.79 -2.99
N THR A 282 -2.62 8.75 -2.88
CA THR A 282 -2.75 7.53 -3.71
C THR A 282 -3.72 6.50 -3.14
N ARG A 283 -4.13 6.61 -1.86
CA ARG A 283 -5.12 5.70 -1.21
C ARG A 283 -6.49 5.67 -1.89
N SER A 284 -6.86 6.69 -2.66
CA SER A 284 -8.05 6.66 -3.53
C SER A 284 -7.98 5.61 -4.64
N PHE A 285 -6.78 5.05 -4.91
CA PHE A 285 -6.53 4.01 -5.91
C PHE A 285 -6.21 2.65 -5.27
N GLY A 286 -6.60 2.43 -4.01
CA GLY A 286 -6.26 1.25 -3.22
C GLY A 286 -6.34 -0.05 -4.04
N LEU A 287 -5.31 -0.88 -3.90
CA LEU A 287 -5.03 -2.13 -4.61
C LEU A 287 -6.21 -3.11 -4.58
N TYR A 288 -7.19 -2.77 -5.41
CA TYR A 288 -8.46 -3.40 -5.71
C TYR A 288 -9.14 -2.45 -6.70
N ILE A 289 -8.68 -2.49 -7.94
CA ILE A 289 -9.38 -1.78 -9.02
C ILE A 289 -10.55 -2.70 -9.38
N GLY A 290 -11.79 -2.19 -9.40
CA GLY A 290 -13.03 -2.97 -9.50
C GLY A 290 -14.24 -2.17 -9.04
N ASP A 291 -15.10 -1.84 -9.99
CA ASP A 291 -16.17 -0.83 -9.96
C ASP A 291 -17.53 -1.40 -9.48
N ALA A 292 -18.28 -0.63 -8.68
CA ALA A 292 -19.71 -0.88 -8.46
C ALA A 292 -20.62 0.12 -9.20
N ARG A 293 -20.11 1.29 -9.62
CA ARG A 293 -20.81 2.38 -10.32
C ARG A 293 -19.80 3.27 -11.05
N ARG A 294 -19.63 3.08 -12.37
CA ARG A 294 -18.88 3.92 -13.32
C ARG A 294 -18.35 5.24 -12.75
N GLY A 295 -17.02 5.38 -12.73
CA GLY A 295 -16.37 6.68 -12.69
C GLY A 295 -16.61 7.43 -14.00
N ASP A 296 -17.72 8.15 -14.09
CA ASP A 296 -17.89 9.29 -14.99
C ASP A 296 -18.62 10.39 -14.22
N VAL A 297 -17.89 11.45 -13.88
CA VAL A 297 -18.50 12.72 -13.46
C VAL A 297 -19.05 13.35 -14.74
N HIS A 298 -20.31 13.07 -15.06
CA HIS A 298 -21.09 14.00 -15.87
C HIS A 298 -21.21 15.31 -15.07
N GLN A 299 -20.50 16.35 -15.51
CA GLN A 299 -20.91 17.71 -15.15
C GLN A 299 -22.23 17.98 -15.87
N SER A 300 -23.33 17.90 -15.13
CA SER A 300 -24.55 18.62 -15.46
C SER A 300 -24.26 20.12 -15.29
N GLN A 301 -24.21 20.85 -16.41
CA GLN A 301 -24.66 22.23 -16.42
C GLN A 301 -25.71 22.38 -17.52
N GLU A 302 -26.96 22.50 -17.08
CA GLU A 302 -28.04 23.09 -17.87
C GLU A 302 -27.76 24.59 -18.07
N GLY A 303 -28.12 25.10 -19.26
CA GLY A 303 -28.77 26.40 -19.37
C GLY A 303 -27.92 27.58 -19.86
N THR A 304 -27.93 27.80 -21.17
CA THR A 304 -28.73 28.90 -21.75
C THR A 304 -29.05 28.62 -23.22
#